data_AF-A0A315XGP0-F1
#
_entry.id   AF-A0A315XGP0-F1
#
_cell.length_a   1.000
_cell.length_b   1.000
_cell.length_c   1.000
_cell.angle_alpha   90.00
_cell.angle_beta   90.00
_cell.angle_gamma   90.00
#
_symmetry.space_group_name_H-M   'P 1'
#
loop_
_entity.id
_entity.type
_entity.pdbx_description
1 polymer ?
#
loop_
_entity_poly.entity_id
_entity_poly.type
_entity_poly.pdbx_seq_one_letter_code
_entity_poly.pdbx_strand_id
1 'polypeptide(L)'
;MGPFLKSPLNRIINLSVIFCFLIIYPVSVIAYSDTNFAANPGFESGTAAPLNWTFVSQDGNTPAWSNISHSGLKSIEINIPGTMGLNSGFSESDMISAQPFTEYTFSAWGKTRGVNGANIPTITFGELDADMNLLRLTNLPLFSRGTNDWEQKIVGFKTGANTSYIYFYVNIQGGYGTFWIDDVELNLKDTPAPTPAPTVTPIPILSGEFTNGNWQTNWVIDSPAGNLVPAAYAENGKTDLILFTVPKGSQAGKDGTNKIMTKGGDKFGYGTYEARFKFADTNFQNSNTGIYAGMGLWNFDGPTQQEVMMGFYYNPGAHDYIEVLTTKNRPRGSTDTSNLYHSKIVDPNVVVKDFSGVFRTIKIVYEPDKVSGYLDGNLILTKTDLIPTEPMTLVIGGRVTGGTLSSDLKVVWDYVKIT
;
A
#
# COMPACT_ATOMS: atom_id res chain seq x y z
N MET A 1 27.74 -94.62 37.18
CA MET A 1 26.62 -93.71 36.90
C MET A 1 26.49 -92.77 38.10
N GLY A 2 26.70 -91.46 38.05
CA GLY A 2 27.20 -90.54 37.02
C GLY A 2 27.80 -89.31 37.73
N PRO A 3 28.59 -88.45 37.04
CA PRO A 3 29.22 -87.30 37.68
C PRO A 3 28.76 -85.94 37.13
N PHE A 4 29.00 -84.89 37.94
CA PHE A 4 29.36 -83.49 37.56
C PHE A 4 28.35 -82.64 36.74
N LEU A 5 28.30 -81.30 36.74
CA LEU A 5 28.98 -80.15 37.39
C LEU A 5 28.15 -78.87 37.06
N LYS A 6 28.30 -77.85 37.93
CA LYS A 6 28.30 -76.38 37.68
C LYS A 6 27.02 -75.58 37.32
N SER A 7 26.89 -74.46 38.07
CA SER A 7 26.07 -73.24 37.86
C SER A 7 26.61 -72.35 36.71
N PRO A 8 26.23 -71.05 36.53
CA PRO A 8 25.08 -70.22 36.96
C PRO A 8 24.46 -69.43 35.75
N LEU A 9 23.57 -68.44 35.97
CA LEU A 9 23.63 -67.04 35.42
C LEU A 9 22.26 -66.38 35.11
N ASN A 10 22.05 -65.23 35.75
CA ASN A 10 21.27 -64.01 35.43
C ASN A 10 20.40 -63.96 34.14
N ARG A 11 19.19 -63.39 34.29
CA ARG A 11 18.75 -62.21 33.50
C ARG A 11 17.50 -61.55 34.10
N ILE A 12 17.72 -60.36 34.68
CA ILE A 12 16.69 -59.35 34.98
C ILE A 12 16.40 -58.62 33.66
N ILE A 13 15.13 -58.56 33.24
CA ILE A 13 14.67 -57.66 32.17
C ILE A 13 13.84 -56.57 32.84
N ASN A 14 14.43 -55.39 33.03
CA ASN A 14 13.72 -54.16 33.34
C ASN A 14 13.17 -53.58 32.02
N LEU A 15 11.85 -53.58 31.86
CA LEU A 15 11.18 -52.92 30.75
C LEU A 15 10.81 -51.49 31.19
N SER A 16 11.69 -50.53 30.90
CA SER A 16 11.40 -49.10 31.11
C SER A 16 10.47 -48.61 30.00
N VAL A 17 9.19 -48.41 30.33
CA VAL A 17 8.21 -47.73 29.47
C VAL A 17 8.41 -46.22 29.62
N ILE A 18 9.01 -45.58 28.61
CA ILE A 18 9.11 -44.12 28.53
C ILE A 18 7.77 -43.59 28.01
N PHE A 19 7.01 -42.96 28.89
CA PHE A 19 5.76 -42.27 28.57
C PHE A 19 6.09 -40.87 28.03
N CYS A 20 6.22 -40.73 26.71
CA CYS A 20 6.31 -39.42 26.06
C CYS A 20 4.93 -38.75 26.10
N PHE A 21 4.73 -37.84 27.07
CA PHE A 21 3.65 -36.86 27.01
C PHE A 21 3.95 -35.87 25.88
N LEU A 22 3.36 -36.09 24.70
CA LEU A 22 3.28 -35.10 23.65
C LEU A 22 2.31 -34.01 24.14
N ILE A 23 2.84 -32.91 24.68
CA ILE A 23 2.05 -31.72 25.00
C ILE A 23 1.70 -31.06 23.66
N ILE A 24 0.54 -31.42 23.11
CA ILE A 24 -0.06 -30.72 21.98
C ILE A 24 -0.63 -29.42 22.55
N TYR A 25 0.10 -28.32 22.41
CA TYR A 25 -0.47 -27.00 22.64
C TYR A 25 -1.62 -26.81 21.64
N PRO A 26 -2.84 -26.48 22.08
CA PRO A 26 -3.86 -26.02 21.14
C PRO A 26 -3.31 -24.75 20.51
N VAL A 27 -3.04 -24.79 19.21
CA VAL A 27 -2.87 -23.57 18.43
C VAL A 27 -4.24 -22.91 18.46
N SER A 28 -4.42 -21.92 19.32
CA SER A 28 -5.59 -21.06 19.30
C SER A 28 -5.57 -20.31 17.97
N VAL A 29 -6.30 -20.82 16.99
CA VAL A 29 -6.65 -20.04 15.80
C VAL A 29 -7.59 -18.95 16.32
N ILE A 30 -7.11 -17.71 16.34
CA ILE A 30 -7.99 -16.56 16.53
C ILE A 30 -8.81 -16.48 15.24
N ALA A 31 -10.02 -17.05 15.27
CA ALA A 31 -11.03 -16.70 14.29
C ALA A 31 -11.33 -15.21 14.54
N TYR A 32 -10.94 -14.35 13.62
CA TYR A 32 -11.53 -13.02 13.56
C TYR A 32 -13.03 -13.26 13.40
N SER A 33 -13.85 -12.72 14.31
CA SER A 33 -15.27 -12.71 14.05
C SER A 33 -15.47 -11.77 12.88
N ASP A 34 -15.91 -12.31 11.75
CA ASP A 34 -16.45 -11.57 10.59
C ASP A 34 -17.64 -10.75 11.08
N THR A 35 -17.33 -9.62 11.71
CA THR A 35 -18.31 -8.81 12.40
C THR A 35 -18.84 -7.86 11.35
N ASN A 36 -19.96 -8.24 10.77
CA ASN A 36 -20.70 -7.38 9.87
C ASN A 36 -21.02 -6.06 10.58
N PHE A 37 -20.55 -4.95 10.00
CA PHE A 37 -20.77 -3.60 10.51
C PHE A 37 -22.19 -3.10 10.28
N ALA A 38 -22.92 -3.69 9.33
CA ALA A 38 -24.32 -3.37 9.10
C ALA A 38 -25.20 -3.95 10.22
N ALA A 39 -25.97 -3.10 10.89
CA ALA A 39 -26.89 -3.54 11.92
C ALA A 39 -28.15 -4.17 11.31
N ASN A 40 -28.61 -5.27 11.91
CA ASN A 40 -29.81 -6.02 11.47
C ASN A 40 -29.78 -6.36 9.95
N PRO A 41 -28.73 -7.05 9.48
CA PRO A 41 -28.43 -7.19 8.05
C PRO A 41 -29.43 -8.03 7.26
N GLY A 42 -30.08 -9.01 7.90
CA GLY A 42 -31.18 -9.80 7.34
C GLY A 42 -32.57 -9.26 7.71
N PHE A 43 -32.65 -8.05 8.26
CA PHE A 43 -33.93 -7.36 8.52
C PHE A 43 -34.93 -8.09 9.43
N GLU A 44 -34.48 -9.00 10.28
CA GLU A 44 -35.36 -9.86 11.10
C GLU A 44 -35.89 -9.18 12.37
N SER A 45 -35.29 -8.07 12.78
CA SER A 45 -35.71 -7.32 13.98
C SER A 45 -36.44 -6.04 13.60
N GLY A 46 -37.56 -5.73 14.26
CA GLY A 46 -38.34 -4.51 13.96
C GLY A 46 -39.82 -4.64 14.35
N THR A 47 -40.62 -3.63 14.05
CA THR A 47 -42.08 -3.65 14.27
C THR A 47 -42.85 -3.23 13.01
N ALA A 48 -42.66 -1.98 12.58
CA ALA A 48 -43.23 -1.46 11.32
C ALA A 48 -42.19 -1.39 10.18
N ALA A 49 -40.91 -1.27 10.55
CA ALA A 49 -39.75 -1.29 9.68
C ALA A 49 -38.61 -2.04 10.40
N PRO A 50 -37.56 -2.48 9.68
CA PRO A 50 -36.40 -3.10 10.30
C PRO A 50 -35.73 -2.12 11.27
N LEU A 51 -35.30 -2.60 12.43
CA LEU A 51 -34.51 -1.81 13.39
C LEU A 51 -33.20 -1.35 12.73
N ASN A 52 -32.81 -0.09 12.96
CA ASN A 52 -31.64 0.60 12.37
C ASN A 52 -31.75 0.88 10.86
N TRP A 53 -32.98 0.85 10.33
CA TRP A 53 -33.29 1.21 8.96
C TRP A 53 -34.49 2.15 8.92
N THR A 54 -34.36 3.24 8.16
CA THR A 54 -35.40 4.25 7.98
C THR A 54 -36.04 4.13 6.61
N PHE A 55 -37.37 4.06 6.56
CA PHE A 55 -38.12 4.12 5.31
C PHE A 55 -38.60 5.53 5.02
N VAL A 56 -38.23 6.07 3.86
CA VAL A 56 -38.61 7.41 3.41
C VAL A 56 -39.56 7.29 2.24
N SER A 57 -40.74 7.90 2.36
CA SER A 57 -41.72 7.98 1.27
C SER A 57 -41.33 9.05 0.25
N GLN A 58 -41.42 8.72 -1.03
CA GLN A 58 -41.23 9.68 -2.11
C GLN A 58 -42.21 9.38 -3.24
N ASP A 59 -42.82 10.43 -3.80
CA ASP A 59 -43.79 10.35 -4.91
C ASP A 59 -44.94 9.33 -4.66
N GLY A 60 -45.36 9.21 -3.40
CA GLY A 60 -46.40 8.28 -2.97
C GLY A 60 -45.95 6.81 -2.83
N ASN A 61 -44.69 6.50 -3.10
CA ASN A 61 -44.10 5.17 -2.93
C ASN A 61 -43.30 5.12 -1.63
N THR A 62 -43.57 4.10 -0.80
CA THR A 62 -42.84 3.87 0.47
C THR A 62 -42.28 2.45 0.45
N PRO A 63 -41.02 2.24 0.88
CA PRO A 63 -40.51 0.89 1.10
C PRO A 63 -41.41 0.10 2.06
N ALA A 64 -41.42 -1.22 1.93
CA ALA A 64 -42.18 -2.11 2.78
C ALA A 64 -41.29 -3.20 3.39
N TRP A 65 -41.69 -3.67 4.57
CA TRP A 65 -41.03 -4.79 5.25
C TRP A 65 -41.70 -6.10 4.82
N SER A 66 -41.07 -6.82 3.90
CA SER A 66 -41.68 -7.93 3.16
C SER A 66 -41.44 -9.28 3.83
N ASN A 67 -42.26 -10.28 3.49
CA ASN A 67 -42.07 -11.69 3.87
C ASN A 67 -41.43 -12.52 2.75
N ILE A 68 -41.03 -11.89 1.65
CA ILE A 68 -40.26 -12.53 0.57
C ILE A 68 -38.80 -12.24 0.87
N SER A 69 -38.08 -13.21 1.42
CA SER A 69 -36.70 -13.04 1.86
C SER A 69 -35.74 -14.00 1.17
N HIS A 70 -34.44 -13.72 1.26
CA HIS A 70 -33.36 -14.62 0.86
C HIS A 70 -33.03 -15.57 2.00
N SER A 71 -32.84 -15.00 3.20
CA SER A 71 -32.68 -15.74 4.45
C SER A 71 -33.77 -15.34 5.45
N GLY A 72 -33.88 -16.04 6.59
CA GLY A 72 -34.85 -15.68 7.61
C GLY A 72 -36.32 -15.60 7.14
N LEU A 73 -37.04 -14.58 7.59
CA LEU A 73 -38.46 -14.34 7.34
C LEU A 73 -38.75 -12.96 6.72
N LYS A 74 -37.75 -12.07 6.64
CA LYS A 74 -37.94 -10.66 6.33
C LYS A 74 -36.95 -10.13 5.31
N SER A 75 -37.37 -9.09 4.59
CA SER A 75 -36.52 -8.31 3.68
C SER A 75 -37.09 -6.91 3.49
N ILE A 76 -36.34 -6.02 2.83
CA ILE A 76 -36.88 -4.73 2.39
C ILE A 76 -37.39 -4.88 0.95
N GLU A 77 -38.60 -4.38 0.69
CA GLU A 77 -39.22 -4.30 -0.63
C GLU A 77 -39.35 -2.84 -1.10
N ILE A 78 -38.89 -2.58 -2.31
CA ILE A 78 -39.14 -1.36 -3.07
C ILE A 78 -40.04 -1.72 -4.24
N ASN A 79 -41.24 -1.15 -4.30
CA ASN A 79 -42.21 -1.43 -5.35
C ASN A 79 -42.75 -0.16 -5.98
N ILE A 80 -42.65 -0.07 -7.30
CA ILE A 80 -43.32 0.94 -8.12
C ILE A 80 -44.28 0.19 -9.05
N PRO A 81 -45.61 0.25 -8.81
CA PRO A 81 -46.57 -0.50 -9.61
C PRO A 81 -46.73 0.08 -11.03
N GLY A 82 -47.21 -0.75 -11.95
CA GLY A 82 -47.47 -0.36 -13.33
C GLY A 82 -46.22 -0.38 -14.22
N THR A 83 -46.22 0.43 -15.28
CA THR A 83 -45.18 0.47 -16.31
C THR A 83 -44.63 1.87 -16.58
N MET A 84 -45.03 2.85 -15.77
CA MET A 84 -44.50 4.21 -15.84
C MET A 84 -43.26 4.31 -14.96
N GLY A 85 -42.15 4.79 -15.51
CA GLY A 85 -40.93 5.03 -14.74
C GLY A 85 -41.14 6.16 -13.74
N LEU A 86 -40.99 5.87 -12.44
CA LEU A 86 -41.14 6.82 -11.34
C LEU A 86 -39.92 6.72 -10.42
N ASN A 87 -39.83 7.62 -9.45
CA ASN A 87 -38.93 7.46 -8.32
C ASN A 87 -39.67 6.76 -7.19
N SER A 88 -39.05 5.75 -6.62
CA SER A 88 -39.52 5.15 -5.38
C SER A 88 -39.15 6.04 -4.20
N GLY A 89 -39.80 5.80 -3.06
CA GLY A 89 -39.16 6.05 -1.77
C GLY A 89 -37.87 5.23 -1.61
N PHE A 90 -37.16 5.44 -0.52
CA PHE A 90 -35.90 4.74 -0.26
C PHE A 90 -35.83 4.22 1.17
N SER A 91 -35.11 3.13 1.36
CA SER A 91 -34.71 2.69 2.70
C SER A 91 -33.26 3.07 2.91
N GLU A 92 -32.93 3.56 4.11
CA GLU A 92 -31.61 4.00 4.50
C GLU A 92 -31.18 3.29 5.78
N SER A 93 -29.92 2.86 5.89
CA SER A 93 -29.37 2.33 7.14
C SER A 93 -29.02 3.45 8.11
N ASP A 94 -28.82 3.10 9.38
CA ASP A 94 -28.10 3.98 10.29
C ASP A 94 -26.67 4.26 9.81
N MET A 95 -26.06 5.31 10.37
CA MET A 95 -24.67 5.69 10.12
C MET A 95 -23.72 4.67 10.75
N ILE A 96 -22.79 4.17 9.95
CA ILE A 96 -21.78 3.20 10.34
C ILE A 96 -20.44 3.93 10.46
N SER A 97 -19.79 3.81 11.62
CA SER A 97 -18.44 4.39 11.80
C SER A 97 -17.44 3.71 10.87
N ALA A 98 -16.66 4.50 10.15
CA ALA A 98 -15.67 4.03 9.19
C ALA A 98 -14.31 4.68 9.45
N GLN A 99 -13.25 3.97 9.10
CA GLN A 99 -11.88 4.48 9.21
C GLN A 99 -11.44 5.09 7.86
N PRO A 100 -10.73 6.23 7.85
CA PRO A 100 -10.10 6.76 6.65
C PRO A 100 -9.16 5.75 5.99
N PHE A 101 -9.01 5.82 4.66
CA PHE A 101 -8.08 5.00 3.88
C PHE A 101 -8.16 3.49 4.14
N THR A 102 -9.32 2.98 4.54
CA THR A 102 -9.51 1.59 4.94
C THR A 102 -10.25 0.83 3.85
N GLU A 103 -9.81 -0.39 3.58
CA GLU A 103 -10.47 -1.26 2.61
C GLU A 103 -11.65 -2.01 3.24
N TYR A 104 -12.79 -1.96 2.57
CA TYR A 104 -14.01 -2.65 2.96
C TYR A 104 -14.52 -3.51 1.81
N THR A 105 -15.25 -4.57 2.16
CA THR A 105 -16.08 -5.33 1.23
C THR A 105 -17.52 -5.09 1.61
N PHE A 106 -18.31 -4.64 0.63
CA PHE A 106 -19.75 -4.48 0.77
C PHE A 106 -20.47 -5.49 -0.13
N SER A 107 -21.49 -6.17 0.42
CA SER A 107 -22.36 -7.06 -0.34
C SER A 107 -23.81 -6.96 0.07
N ALA A 108 -24.70 -7.36 -0.83
CA ALA A 108 -26.12 -7.55 -0.55
C ALA A 108 -26.73 -8.56 -1.52
N TRP A 109 -27.78 -9.25 -1.09
CA TRP A 109 -28.62 -10.06 -1.96
C TRP A 109 -29.78 -9.24 -2.49
N GLY A 110 -30.10 -9.39 -3.78
CA GLY A 110 -31.21 -8.71 -4.41
C GLY A 110 -32.03 -9.61 -5.31
N LYS A 111 -33.34 -9.41 -5.33
CA LYS A 111 -34.30 -10.12 -6.19
C LYS A 111 -35.16 -9.10 -6.95
N THR A 112 -35.45 -9.35 -8.22
CA THR A 112 -36.26 -8.44 -9.04
C THR A 112 -37.52 -9.12 -9.59
N ARG A 113 -38.61 -8.38 -9.72
CA ARG A 113 -39.83 -8.81 -10.42
C ARG A 113 -40.37 -7.69 -11.29
N GLY A 114 -40.43 -7.94 -12.60
CA GLY A 114 -40.95 -6.99 -13.59
C GLY A 114 -40.20 -5.65 -13.63
N VAL A 115 -38.93 -5.62 -13.20
CA VAL A 115 -38.12 -4.40 -13.13
C VAL A 115 -37.80 -3.91 -14.52
N ASN A 116 -38.14 -2.66 -14.83
CA ASN A 116 -37.82 -2.04 -16.13
C ASN A 116 -37.90 -0.48 -16.02
N GLY A 117 -37.87 0.25 -17.14
CA GLY A 117 -37.84 1.71 -17.19
C GLY A 117 -36.47 2.29 -17.57
N ALA A 118 -36.23 3.58 -17.29
CA ALA A 118 -34.98 4.23 -17.67
C ALA A 118 -33.80 3.68 -16.85
N ASN A 119 -33.96 3.59 -15.53
CA ASN A 119 -32.97 3.00 -14.65
C ASN A 119 -33.52 1.76 -13.93
N ILE A 120 -32.59 1.04 -13.31
CA ILE A 120 -32.84 -0.19 -12.55
C ILE A 120 -32.57 0.07 -11.06
N PRO A 121 -33.07 -0.79 -10.15
CA PRO A 121 -32.83 -0.66 -8.73
C PRO A 121 -31.35 -0.57 -8.42
N THR A 122 -31.01 0.33 -7.49
CA THR A 122 -29.63 0.58 -7.10
C THR A 122 -29.55 0.55 -5.58
N ILE A 123 -28.48 -0.07 -5.09
CA ILE A 123 -28.04 0.08 -3.70
C ILE A 123 -26.80 0.97 -3.75
N THR A 124 -26.88 2.09 -3.06
CA THR A 124 -25.83 3.11 -3.02
C THR A 124 -25.32 3.22 -1.60
N PHE A 125 -24.03 3.40 -1.43
CA PHE A 125 -23.48 3.82 -0.15
C PHE A 125 -22.85 5.20 -0.26
N GLY A 126 -23.06 6.01 0.78
CA GLY A 126 -22.47 7.33 0.91
C GLY A 126 -21.37 7.35 1.95
N GLU A 127 -20.26 7.99 1.61
CA GLU A 127 -19.18 8.33 2.54
C GLU A 127 -19.40 9.75 3.06
N LEU A 128 -19.35 9.92 4.37
CA LEU A 128 -19.51 11.20 5.05
C LEU A 128 -18.24 11.57 5.82
N ASP A 129 -18.00 12.86 5.98
CA ASP A 129 -17.00 13.36 6.94
C ASP A 129 -17.52 13.35 8.39
N ALA A 130 -16.68 13.82 9.32
CA ALA A 130 -17.02 13.87 10.74
C ALA A 130 -18.19 14.81 11.06
N ASP A 131 -18.47 15.79 10.18
CA ASP A 131 -19.55 16.76 10.30
C ASP A 131 -20.82 16.31 9.53
N MET A 132 -20.84 15.06 9.04
CA MET A 132 -21.91 14.46 8.24
C MET A 132 -22.12 15.08 6.85
N ASN A 133 -21.12 15.76 6.30
CA ASN A 133 -21.17 16.20 4.91
C ASN A 133 -20.87 15.04 3.96
N LEU A 134 -21.66 14.93 2.89
CA LEU A 134 -21.47 13.92 1.86
C LEU A 134 -20.18 14.18 1.06
N LEU A 135 -19.27 13.20 1.08
CA LEU A 135 -18.02 13.22 0.35
C LEU A 135 -18.13 12.50 -1.00
N ARG A 136 -18.73 11.30 -0.99
CA ARG A 136 -18.80 10.42 -2.17
C ARG A 136 -20.01 9.50 -2.11
N LEU A 137 -20.57 9.17 -3.28
CA LEU A 137 -21.54 8.10 -3.46
C LEU A 137 -20.94 7.01 -4.35
N THR A 138 -21.18 5.75 -3.99
CA THR A 138 -20.76 4.59 -4.77
C THR A 138 -21.89 3.59 -4.85
N ASN A 139 -22.12 3.06 -6.05
CA ASN A 139 -23.16 2.07 -6.28
C ASN A 139 -22.59 0.64 -6.19
N LEU A 140 -23.38 -0.30 -5.67
CA LEU A 140 -23.14 -1.71 -5.93
C LEU A 140 -23.24 -1.99 -7.45
N PRO A 141 -22.57 -3.04 -7.95
CA PRO A 141 -22.82 -3.53 -9.29
C PRO A 141 -24.32 -3.74 -9.52
N LEU A 142 -24.77 -3.32 -10.69
CA LEU A 142 -26.19 -3.25 -11.02
C LEU A 142 -26.85 -4.65 -11.03
N PHE A 143 -28.09 -4.71 -10.53
CA PHE A 143 -28.93 -5.90 -10.60
C PHE A 143 -29.56 -6.07 -11.98
N SER A 144 -29.88 -7.32 -12.34
CA SER A 144 -30.44 -7.62 -13.65
C SER A 144 -31.86 -7.04 -13.82
N ARG A 145 -32.15 -6.51 -15.02
CA ARG A 145 -33.48 -6.05 -15.41
C ARG A 145 -34.44 -7.25 -15.53
N GLY A 146 -35.74 -7.02 -15.33
CA GLY A 146 -36.79 -8.02 -15.52
C GLY A 146 -37.20 -8.73 -14.23
N THR A 147 -37.42 -10.04 -14.33
CA THR A 147 -37.77 -10.91 -13.20
C THR A 147 -36.64 -11.91 -13.01
N ASN A 148 -35.93 -11.81 -11.90
CA ASN A 148 -34.76 -12.62 -11.59
C ASN A 148 -34.87 -13.15 -10.16
N ASP A 149 -34.27 -14.31 -9.91
CA ASP A 149 -34.15 -14.82 -8.56
C ASP A 149 -33.09 -14.03 -7.76
N TRP A 150 -32.93 -14.37 -6.48
CA TRP A 150 -31.91 -13.79 -5.62
C TRP A 150 -30.51 -13.91 -6.23
N GLU A 151 -29.83 -12.79 -6.37
CA GLU A 151 -28.41 -12.72 -6.76
C GLU A 151 -27.63 -11.85 -5.78
N GLN A 152 -26.40 -12.24 -5.45
CA GLN A 152 -25.52 -11.43 -4.62
C GLN A 152 -24.70 -10.47 -5.49
N LYS A 153 -24.57 -9.23 -5.05
CA LYS A 153 -23.59 -8.27 -5.59
C LYS A 153 -22.59 -7.92 -4.52
N ILE A 154 -21.32 -7.84 -4.92
CA ILE A 154 -20.18 -7.58 -4.02
C ILE A 154 -19.32 -6.47 -4.64
N VAL A 155 -18.83 -5.55 -3.83
CA VAL A 155 -17.83 -4.55 -4.22
C VAL A 155 -16.79 -4.38 -3.12
N GLY A 156 -15.52 -4.37 -3.53
CA GLY A 156 -14.43 -3.92 -2.68
C GLY A 156 -14.17 -2.44 -2.91
N PHE A 157 -14.03 -1.65 -1.85
CA PHE A 157 -13.72 -0.22 -1.96
C PHE A 157 -12.77 0.23 -0.85
N LYS A 158 -12.12 1.37 -1.08
CA LYS A 158 -11.27 2.05 -0.09
C LYS A 158 -11.89 3.41 0.23
N THR A 159 -12.06 3.70 1.52
CA THR A 159 -12.59 4.99 1.98
C THR A 159 -11.64 6.14 1.67
N GLY A 160 -12.21 7.34 1.46
CA GLY A 160 -11.43 8.57 1.32
C GLY A 160 -10.73 9.01 2.61
N ALA A 161 -9.80 9.96 2.48
CA ALA A 161 -8.99 10.50 3.58
C ALA A 161 -9.78 11.13 4.74
N ASN A 162 -10.96 11.68 4.42
CA ASN A 162 -11.80 12.42 5.37
C ASN A 162 -13.03 11.61 5.79
N THR A 163 -13.13 10.35 5.38
CA THR A 163 -14.31 9.53 5.65
C THR A 163 -14.34 9.14 7.13
N SER A 164 -15.45 9.47 7.80
CA SER A 164 -15.70 9.09 9.19
C SER A 164 -16.93 8.19 9.32
N TYR A 165 -17.88 8.28 8.38
CA TYR A 165 -19.08 7.46 8.37
C TYR A 165 -19.41 6.94 6.99
N ILE A 166 -20.12 5.81 6.96
CA ILE A 166 -20.74 5.21 5.78
C ILE A 166 -22.22 4.97 6.09
N TYR A 167 -23.08 5.11 5.09
CA TYR A 167 -24.46 4.65 5.17
C TYR A 167 -24.89 4.01 3.85
N PHE A 168 -25.94 3.19 3.88
CA PHE A 168 -26.52 2.54 2.71
C PHE A 168 -27.90 3.11 2.44
N TYR A 169 -28.26 3.28 1.17
CA TYR A 169 -29.65 3.41 0.80
C TYR A 169 -30.00 2.66 -0.49
N VAL A 170 -31.26 2.28 -0.59
CA VAL A 170 -31.79 1.48 -1.70
C VAL A 170 -33.00 2.16 -2.32
N ASN A 171 -33.03 2.28 -3.65
CA ASN A 171 -34.15 2.86 -4.37
C ASN A 171 -34.24 2.41 -5.84
N ILE A 172 -35.29 2.87 -6.51
CA ILE A 172 -35.50 2.81 -7.96
C ILE A 172 -35.74 4.25 -8.43
N GLN A 173 -34.91 4.79 -9.32
CA GLN A 173 -35.08 6.13 -9.89
C GLN A 173 -35.49 6.05 -11.36
N GLY A 174 -36.56 6.70 -11.78
CA GLY A 174 -37.06 6.65 -13.16
C GLY A 174 -37.34 5.23 -13.69
N GLY A 175 -37.68 4.30 -12.81
CA GLY A 175 -37.92 2.88 -13.11
C GLY A 175 -39.26 2.40 -12.58
N TYR A 176 -39.59 1.13 -12.81
CA TYR A 176 -40.76 0.48 -12.24
C TYR A 176 -40.48 -1.00 -11.93
N GLY A 177 -41.40 -1.65 -11.21
CA GLY A 177 -41.31 -3.05 -10.80
C GLY A 177 -41.05 -3.20 -9.30
N THR A 178 -40.76 -4.44 -8.87
CA THR A 178 -40.47 -4.77 -7.48
C THR A 178 -39.01 -5.21 -7.32
N PHE A 179 -38.33 -4.67 -6.31
CA PHE A 179 -36.99 -5.06 -5.90
C PHE A 179 -36.99 -5.41 -4.41
N TRP A 180 -36.45 -6.58 -4.07
CA TRP A 180 -36.19 -6.96 -2.69
C TRP A 180 -34.69 -6.96 -2.44
N ILE A 181 -34.30 -6.54 -1.24
CA ILE A 181 -32.93 -6.60 -0.73
C ILE A 181 -32.92 -7.33 0.60
N ASP A 182 -31.92 -8.19 0.78
CA ASP A 182 -31.69 -8.98 1.99
C ASP A 182 -30.19 -9.20 2.25
N ASP A 183 -29.85 -9.66 3.46
CA ASP A 183 -28.50 -10.07 3.88
C ASP A 183 -27.41 -9.05 3.50
N VAL A 184 -27.54 -7.82 4.02
CA VAL A 184 -26.60 -6.72 3.77
C VAL A 184 -25.34 -6.90 4.59
N GLU A 185 -24.18 -6.96 3.95
CA GLU A 185 -22.90 -7.16 4.63
C GLU A 185 -21.92 -6.04 4.34
N LEU A 186 -21.37 -5.44 5.40
CA LEU A 186 -20.19 -4.61 5.33
C LEU A 186 -19.15 -5.20 6.26
N ASN A 187 -18.01 -5.58 5.70
CA ASN A 187 -16.90 -6.12 6.46
C ASN A 187 -15.63 -5.33 6.11
N LEU A 188 -14.65 -5.33 7.03
CA LEU A 188 -13.29 -5.00 6.63
C LEU A 188 -12.96 -5.97 5.51
N LYS A 189 -12.40 -5.46 4.41
CA LYS A 189 -11.93 -6.37 3.38
C LYS A 189 -10.84 -7.18 4.06
N ASP A 190 -11.04 -8.51 4.13
CA ASP A 190 -10.02 -9.41 4.61
C ASP A 190 -8.73 -8.98 3.92
N THR A 191 -7.81 -8.44 4.71
CA THR A 191 -6.44 -8.34 4.24
C THR A 191 -6.12 -9.80 4.00
N PRO A 192 -5.96 -10.26 2.74
CA PRO A 192 -5.86 -11.67 2.45
C PRO A 192 -4.85 -12.22 3.45
N ALA A 193 -5.29 -13.15 4.30
CA ALA A 193 -4.47 -13.70 5.39
C ALA A 193 -3.10 -13.92 4.76
N PRO A 194 -2.05 -13.19 5.19
CA PRO A 194 -0.90 -12.86 4.37
C PRO A 194 -0.54 -14.12 3.63
N THR A 195 -0.78 -14.15 2.30
CA THR A 195 -0.46 -15.32 1.47
C THR A 195 0.88 -15.77 1.98
N PRO A 196 1.03 -16.97 2.59
CA PRO A 196 2.19 -17.30 3.41
C PRO A 196 3.38 -16.83 2.64
N ALA A 197 4.00 -15.75 3.14
CA ALA A 197 4.90 -14.95 2.34
C ALA A 197 5.85 -15.96 1.71
N PRO A 198 6.01 -16.01 0.37
CA PRO A 198 6.80 -17.05 -0.27
C PRO A 198 8.08 -17.12 0.51
N THR A 199 8.31 -18.23 1.22
CA THR A 199 9.19 -18.28 2.41
C THR A 199 10.31 -17.29 2.20
N VAL A 200 10.17 -16.10 2.83
CA VAL A 200 11.07 -15.01 2.50
C VAL A 200 12.39 -15.54 3.00
N THR A 201 13.26 -15.96 2.09
CA THR A 201 14.64 -16.28 2.43
C THR A 201 15.08 -15.07 3.23
N PRO A 202 15.41 -15.23 4.53
CA PRO A 202 15.67 -14.10 5.40
C PRO A 202 16.61 -13.18 4.67
N ILE A 203 16.11 -12.00 4.28
CA ILE A 203 16.97 -10.99 3.68
C ILE A 203 18.02 -10.75 4.76
N PRO A 204 19.32 -10.89 4.45
CA PRO A 204 20.37 -10.63 5.43
C PRO A 204 20.08 -9.30 6.09
N ILE A 205 19.84 -9.33 7.40
CA ILE A 205 19.69 -8.10 8.19
C ILE A 205 21.09 -7.49 8.21
N LEU A 206 21.36 -6.56 7.29
CA LEU A 206 22.56 -5.75 7.30
C LEU A 206 22.39 -4.65 8.35
N SER A 207 22.43 -5.06 9.63
CA SER A 207 22.37 -4.10 10.74
C SER A 207 23.66 -3.28 10.79
N GLY A 208 23.58 -2.00 10.40
CA GLY A 208 24.61 -1.01 10.73
C GLY A 208 25.78 -0.86 9.74
N GLU A 209 25.62 -1.26 8.48
CA GLU A 209 26.77 -1.28 7.54
C GLU A 209 27.27 0.08 7.06
N PHE A 210 26.60 1.18 7.42
CA PHE A 210 27.08 2.54 7.16
C PHE A 210 27.43 3.32 8.43
N THR A 211 27.18 2.78 9.63
CA THR A 211 27.34 3.53 10.89
C THR A 211 28.77 3.59 11.43
N ASN A 212 29.77 3.12 10.67
CA ASN A 212 31.18 3.11 11.08
C ASN A 212 32.16 3.55 9.97
N GLY A 213 31.70 4.21 8.90
CA GLY A 213 32.59 4.76 7.85
C GLY A 213 33.29 3.74 6.94
N ASN A 214 33.00 2.44 7.05
CA ASN A 214 33.64 1.39 6.25
C ASN A 214 32.89 1.08 4.94
N TRP A 215 32.68 2.09 4.12
CA TRP A 215 32.07 1.91 2.79
C TRP A 215 32.94 1.06 1.86
N GLN A 216 34.25 0.99 2.12
CA GLN A 216 35.23 0.32 1.27
C GLN A 216 35.08 -1.21 1.27
N THR A 217 34.53 -1.80 2.33
CA THR A 217 34.40 -3.27 2.40
C THR A 217 33.13 -3.79 1.76
N ASN A 218 32.01 -3.06 1.84
CA ASN A 218 30.67 -3.58 1.52
C ASN A 218 29.94 -2.80 0.44
N TRP A 219 30.60 -1.87 -0.24
CA TRP A 219 30.02 -1.14 -1.35
C TRP A 219 30.88 -1.21 -2.62
N VAL A 220 30.23 -1.20 -3.77
CA VAL A 220 30.85 -1.11 -5.10
C VAL A 220 30.51 0.24 -5.69
N ILE A 221 31.54 0.92 -6.18
CA ILE A 221 31.39 2.13 -6.97
C ILE A 221 31.05 1.70 -8.39
N ASP A 222 29.87 2.05 -8.86
CA ASP A 222 29.52 1.95 -10.27
C ASP A 222 29.51 3.36 -10.85
N SER A 223 30.63 3.70 -11.48
CA SER A 223 30.81 4.99 -12.15
C SER A 223 31.33 4.76 -13.55
N PRO A 224 30.52 4.97 -14.59
CA PRO A 224 30.95 4.87 -15.98
C PRO A 224 32.09 5.84 -16.31
N ALA A 225 32.12 6.99 -15.63
CA ALA A 225 33.22 7.93 -15.66
C ALA A 225 34.18 7.59 -14.51
N GLY A 226 35.37 7.08 -14.80
CA GLY A 226 36.40 6.69 -13.80
C GLY A 226 36.94 7.82 -12.91
N ASN A 227 36.28 8.98 -12.88
CA ASN A 227 36.69 10.22 -12.21
C ASN A 227 35.94 10.47 -10.90
N LEU A 228 35.17 9.49 -10.43
CA LEU A 228 34.24 9.65 -9.31
C LEU A 228 34.58 8.63 -8.24
N VAL A 229 35.50 9.01 -7.37
CA VAL A 229 35.95 8.19 -6.25
C VAL A 229 35.39 8.82 -4.97
N PRO A 230 34.50 8.13 -4.24
CA PRO A 230 34.12 8.52 -2.89
C PRO A 230 35.38 8.69 -2.05
N ALA A 231 35.45 9.78 -1.31
CA ALA A 231 36.57 10.07 -0.42
C ALA A 231 36.10 10.03 1.04
N ALA A 232 36.96 9.53 1.92
CA ALA A 232 36.77 9.76 3.35
C ALA A 232 36.73 11.27 3.61
N TYR A 233 35.79 11.70 4.44
CA TYR A 233 35.57 13.10 4.77
C TYR A 233 35.44 13.27 6.28
N ALA A 234 35.92 14.41 6.78
CA ALA A 234 35.81 14.73 8.19
C ALA A 234 35.36 16.18 8.37
N GLU A 235 34.43 16.41 9.28
CA GLU A 235 33.89 17.72 9.59
C GLU A 235 33.37 17.74 11.03
N ASN A 236 33.62 18.82 11.78
CA ASN A 236 33.11 19.01 13.14
C ASN A 236 33.37 17.82 14.09
N GLY A 237 34.55 17.20 13.97
CA GLY A 237 34.97 16.06 14.80
C GLY A 237 34.40 14.70 14.36
N LYS A 238 33.54 14.65 13.34
CA LYS A 238 33.04 13.43 12.73
C LYS A 238 33.96 12.99 11.60
N THR A 239 34.43 11.74 11.59
CA THR A 239 35.48 11.23 10.68
C THR A 239 35.03 10.09 9.76
N ASP A 240 33.79 9.65 9.91
CA ASP A 240 33.15 8.55 9.20
C ASP A 240 32.24 9.04 8.06
N LEU A 241 32.38 10.31 7.64
CA LEU A 241 31.61 10.88 6.53
C LEU A 241 32.20 10.47 5.18
N ILE A 242 31.35 10.49 4.16
CA ILE A 242 31.74 10.20 2.78
C ILE A 242 31.46 11.40 1.91
N LEU A 243 32.48 11.87 1.20
CA LEU A 243 32.34 12.92 0.20
C LEU A 243 32.26 12.32 -1.19
N PHE A 244 31.18 12.61 -1.88
CA PHE A 244 31.04 12.42 -3.30
C PHE A 244 31.29 13.75 -4.00
N THR A 245 32.19 13.75 -4.98
CA THR A 245 32.43 14.93 -5.81
C THR A 245 32.04 14.57 -7.23
N VAL A 246 31.06 15.26 -7.83
CA VAL A 246 30.80 15.20 -9.26
C VAL A 246 31.56 16.33 -9.94
N PRO A 247 32.58 16.05 -10.76
CA PRO A 247 33.44 17.07 -11.31
C PRO A 247 32.69 18.10 -12.16
N LYS A 248 33.20 19.33 -12.14
CA LYS A 248 32.90 20.32 -13.15
C LYS A 248 33.04 19.72 -14.55
N GLY A 249 32.07 20.02 -15.42
CA GLY A 249 32.03 19.55 -16.80
C GLY A 249 31.22 18.27 -16.99
N SER A 250 30.80 17.57 -15.94
CA SER A 250 29.93 16.40 -16.08
C SER A 250 28.58 16.74 -16.73
N GLN A 251 28.14 15.91 -17.67
CA GLN A 251 26.95 16.08 -18.51
C GLN A 251 25.91 14.98 -18.28
N ALA A 252 24.63 15.33 -18.40
CA ALA A 252 23.56 14.34 -18.40
C ALA A 252 23.74 13.32 -19.54
N GLY A 253 23.52 12.03 -19.23
CA GLY A 253 23.55 10.93 -20.20
C GLY A 253 24.95 10.44 -20.63
N LYS A 254 25.99 11.29 -20.59
CA LYS A 254 27.38 10.89 -20.88
C LYS A 254 28.13 10.47 -19.63
N ASP A 255 28.09 11.32 -18.60
CA ASP A 255 28.73 11.05 -17.30
C ASP A 255 27.70 10.39 -16.36
N GLY A 256 26.98 9.41 -16.92
CA GLY A 256 25.74 8.86 -16.42
C GLY A 256 25.81 8.51 -14.93
N THR A 257 24.79 8.97 -14.20
CA THR A 257 24.46 8.66 -12.80
C THR A 257 25.57 8.09 -11.92
N ASN A 258 26.05 8.88 -10.96
CA ASN A 258 27.05 8.41 -10.02
C ASN A 258 26.32 7.69 -8.89
N LYS A 259 26.52 6.38 -8.81
CA LYS A 259 25.89 5.56 -7.81
C LYS A 259 26.96 4.75 -7.09
N ILE A 260 26.86 4.70 -5.77
CA ILE A 260 27.43 3.58 -5.04
C ILE A 260 26.30 2.59 -4.81
N MET A 261 26.60 1.33 -5.05
CA MET A 261 25.70 0.21 -4.83
C MET A 261 26.26 -0.71 -3.75
N THR A 262 25.39 -1.47 -3.08
CA THR A 262 25.84 -2.51 -2.16
C THR A 262 26.70 -3.55 -2.90
N LYS A 263 27.81 -3.94 -2.29
CA LYS A 263 28.77 -4.90 -2.85
C LYS A 263 28.19 -6.30 -2.77
N GLY A 264 28.41 -7.09 -3.82
CA GLY A 264 27.96 -8.48 -3.89
C GLY A 264 26.64 -8.69 -4.61
N GLY A 265 25.98 -7.61 -5.09
CA GLY A 265 24.72 -7.74 -5.81
C GLY A 265 23.53 -8.02 -4.90
N ASP A 266 23.66 -7.74 -3.60
CA ASP A 266 22.58 -7.89 -2.63
C ASP A 266 21.31 -7.20 -3.14
N LYS A 267 20.21 -7.93 -3.04
CA LYS A 267 18.89 -7.49 -3.47
C LYS A 267 18.01 -7.34 -2.24
N PHE A 268 17.40 -6.18 -2.11
CA PHE A 268 16.53 -5.82 -1.01
C PHE A 268 15.08 -5.67 -1.50
N GLY A 269 14.14 -6.10 -0.68
CA GLY A 269 12.71 -6.03 -0.94
C GLY A 269 12.02 -4.98 -0.05
N TYR A 270 10.89 -5.34 0.52
CA TYR A 270 10.17 -4.50 1.48
C TYR A 270 11.01 -4.27 2.74
N GLY A 271 10.91 -3.08 3.32
CA GLY A 271 11.69 -2.65 4.47
C GLY A 271 11.74 -1.14 4.61
N THR A 272 12.48 -0.65 5.59
CA THR A 272 12.74 0.78 5.78
C THR A 272 14.17 1.10 5.41
N TYR A 273 14.34 2.11 4.56
CA TYR A 273 15.62 2.61 4.08
C TYR A 273 15.73 4.07 4.49
N GLU A 274 16.78 4.43 5.21
CA GLU A 274 17.00 5.79 5.68
C GLU A 274 18.42 6.22 5.30
N ALA A 275 18.56 7.44 4.81
CA ALA A 275 19.87 8.01 4.54
C ALA A 275 19.92 9.48 4.94
N ARG A 276 21.10 9.92 5.37
CA ARG A 276 21.34 11.30 5.79
C ARG A 276 22.47 11.91 4.99
N PHE A 277 22.20 13.05 4.36
CA PHE A 277 23.19 13.74 3.51
C PHE A 277 22.99 15.25 3.49
N LYS A 278 24.00 15.96 2.95
CA LYS A 278 23.95 17.39 2.65
C LYS A 278 24.73 17.73 1.39
N PHE A 279 24.50 18.90 0.82
CA PHE A 279 25.45 19.49 -0.12
C PHE A 279 26.55 20.23 0.65
N ALA A 280 27.81 20.01 0.27
CA ALA A 280 28.94 20.68 0.95
C ALA A 280 29.05 22.16 0.57
N ASP A 281 28.58 22.54 -0.62
CA ASP A 281 28.71 23.90 -1.16
C ASP A 281 27.40 24.69 -1.04
N THR A 282 27.40 25.68 -0.13
CA THR A 282 26.29 26.64 0.10
C THR A 282 25.94 27.49 -1.11
N ASN A 283 26.85 27.62 -2.07
CA ASN A 283 26.70 28.47 -3.24
C ASN A 283 26.61 27.67 -4.54
N PHE A 284 26.13 26.43 -4.47
CA PHE A 284 25.89 25.65 -5.67
C PHE A 284 24.87 26.36 -6.58
N GLN A 285 25.37 27.11 -7.55
CA GLN A 285 24.61 27.95 -8.48
C GLN A 285 24.92 27.42 -9.89
N ASN A 286 24.05 26.56 -10.39
CA ASN A 286 24.13 26.13 -11.77
C ASN A 286 22.86 26.57 -12.49
N SER A 287 22.97 27.61 -13.31
CA SER A 287 21.79 28.23 -13.93
C SER A 287 21.09 27.34 -14.96
N ASN A 288 21.72 26.25 -15.43
CA ASN A 288 21.21 25.44 -16.54
C ASN A 288 21.41 23.91 -16.37
N THR A 289 21.78 23.43 -15.18
CA THR A 289 22.03 22.00 -14.96
C THR A 289 21.16 21.41 -13.87
N GLY A 290 20.33 20.44 -14.24
CA GLY A 290 19.52 19.68 -13.29
C GLY A 290 20.38 18.66 -12.53
N ILE A 291 20.10 18.48 -11.25
CA ILE A 291 20.83 17.57 -10.37
C ILE A 291 19.85 16.78 -9.53
N TYR A 292 20.18 15.51 -9.30
CA TYR A 292 19.51 14.69 -8.31
C TYR A 292 20.54 14.17 -7.31
N ALA A 293 20.19 14.18 -6.03
CA ALA A 293 20.93 13.49 -4.96
C ALA A 293 19.95 12.75 -4.06
N GLY A 294 20.18 11.46 -3.81
CA GLY A 294 19.24 10.66 -3.05
C GLY A 294 19.59 9.19 -2.99
N MET A 295 18.60 8.42 -2.58
CA MET A 295 18.68 6.98 -2.37
C MET A 295 17.59 6.29 -3.17
N GLY A 296 17.80 5.03 -3.53
CA GLY A 296 16.73 4.20 -4.05
C GLY A 296 17.10 2.74 -4.16
N LEU A 297 16.09 1.93 -4.45
CA LEU A 297 16.20 0.56 -4.87
C LEU A 297 16.01 0.51 -6.37
N TRP A 298 16.90 -0.17 -7.09
CA TRP A 298 16.85 -0.28 -8.54
C TRP A 298 17.15 -1.71 -8.98
N ASN A 299 16.28 -2.27 -9.83
CA ASN A 299 16.61 -3.48 -10.57
C ASN A 299 17.41 -3.17 -11.85
N PHE A 300 18.72 -3.45 -11.82
CA PHE A 300 19.61 -3.36 -12.98
C PHE A 300 19.62 -4.61 -13.85
N ASP A 301 18.90 -5.66 -13.45
CA ASP A 301 18.93 -6.96 -14.11
C ASP A 301 17.57 -7.23 -14.76
N GLY A 302 17.59 -7.76 -15.99
CA GLY A 302 16.37 -8.17 -16.70
C GLY A 302 15.78 -7.15 -17.69
N PRO A 303 14.74 -7.55 -18.43
CA PRO A 303 14.20 -6.79 -19.55
C PRO A 303 13.41 -5.53 -19.13
N THR A 304 12.99 -5.45 -17.87
CA THR A 304 12.23 -4.34 -17.31
C THR A 304 12.98 -3.67 -16.17
N GLN A 305 12.76 -2.37 -16.05
CA GLN A 305 13.25 -1.50 -14.98
C GLN A 305 12.19 -1.43 -13.88
N GLN A 306 12.66 -1.59 -12.65
CA GLN A 306 11.89 -1.41 -11.43
C GLN A 306 12.67 -0.50 -10.49
N GLU A 307 11.97 0.45 -9.88
CA GLU A 307 12.60 1.47 -9.05
C GLU A 307 11.69 1.87 -7.89
N VAL A 308 12.31 2.09 -6.73
CA VAL A 308 11.75 2.87 -5.63
C VAL A 308 12.81 3.88 -5.23
N MET A 309 12.60 5.17 -5.47
CA MET A 309 13.61 6.19 -5.21
C MET A 309 13.04 7.34 -4.40
N MET A 310 13.88 7.94 -3.56
CA MET A 310 13.62 9.21 -2.93
C MET A 310 14.87 10.07 -2.97
N GLY A 311 14.71 11.32 -3.35
CA GLY A 311 15.84 12.24 -3.40
C GLY A 311 15.43 13.68 -3.64
N PHE A 312 16.43 14.53 -3.51
CA PHE A 312 16.35 15.93 -3.83
C PHE A 312 16.66 16.14 -5.31
N TYR A 313 15.86 16.98 -5.97
CA TYR A 313 16.04 17.37 -7.35
C TYR A 313 16.16 18.90 -7.45
N TYR A 314 17.32 19.36 -7.92
CA TYR A 314 17.53 20.75 -8.34
C TYR A 314 17.18 20.88 -9.81
N ASN A 315 16.25 21.78 -10.16
CA ASN A 315 15.90 22.06 -11.54
C ASN A 315 16.03 23.56 -11.84
N PRO A 316 17.11 23.99 -12.51
CA PRO A 316 17.30 25.41 -12.82
C PRO A 316 16.14 25.99 -13.61
N GLY A 317 15.65 27.16 -13.19
CA GLY A 317 14.50 27.82 -13.80
C GLY A 317 13.13 27.25 -13.41
N ALA A 318 13.10 26.23 -12.55
CA ALA A 318 11.90 25.70 -11.91
C ALA A 318 12.08 25.66 -10.39
N HIS A 319 11.06 25.19 -9.68
CA HIS A 319 11.17 24.93 -8.24
C HIS A 319 11.97 23.66 -8.01
N ASP A 320 12.84 23.72 -7.01
CA ASP A 320 13.47 22.54 -6.41
C ASP A 320 12.39 21.69 -5.72
N TYR A 321 12.62 20.39 -5.63
CA TYR A 321 11.67 19.52 -4.97
C TYR A 321 12.31 18.24 -4.42
N ILE A 322 11.63 17.64 -3.45
CA ILE A 322 11.82 16.24 -3.10
C ILE A 322 10.92 15.40 -4.00
N GLU A 323 11.47 14.34 -4.58
CA GLU A 323 10.69 13.35 -5.31
C GLU A 323 10.66 12.01 -4.58
N VAL A 324 9.50 11.35 -4.63
CA VAL A 324 9.39 9.92 -4.43
C VAL A 324 8.88 9.32 -5.74
N LEU A 325 9.59 8.30 -6.20
CA LEU A 325 9.43 7.71 -7.53
C LEU A 325 9.24 6.20 -7.39
N THR A 326 8.20 5.67 -8.04
CA THR A 326 7.99 4.24 -8.22
C THR A 326 7.88 3.91 -9.71
N THR A 327 8.59 2.86 -10.13
CA THR A 327 8.56 2.35 -11.51
C THR A 327 8.29 0.87 -11.46
N LYS A 328 7.25 0.38 -12.18
CA LYS A 328 6.95 -1.05 -12.28
C LYS A 328 6.92 -1.49 -13.74
N ASN A 329 7.74 -2.49 -14.06
CA ASN A 329 7.76 -3.17 -15.35
C ASN A 329 8.02 -2.24 -16.57
N ARG A 330 8.74 -1.14 -16.39
CA ARG A 330 9.09 -0.24 -17.51
C ARG A 330 10.06 -0.95 -18.46
N PRO A 331 9.82 -1.07 -19.77
CA PRO A 331 10.80 -1.66 -20.68
C PRO A 331 12.13 -0.91 -20.64
N ARG A 332 13.25 -1.62 -20.55
CA ARG A 332 14.58 -0.99 -20.49
C ARG A 332 14.87 -0.20 -21.76
N GLY A 333 15.41 1.02 -21.61
CA GLY A 333 15.67 1.92 -22.73
C GLY A 333 14.42 2.62 -23.28
N SER A 334 13.24 2.37 -22.70
CA SER A 334 12.03 3.10 -23.06
C SER A 334 12.19 4.59 -22.74
N THR A 335 12.00 5.42 -23.76
CA THR A 335 11.89 6.88 -23.61
C THR A 335 10.47 7.30 -23.23
N ASP A 336 9.57 6.35 -22.98
CA ASP A 336 8.21 6.63 -22.55
C ASP A 336 8.24 7.39 -21.22
N THR A 337 7.75 8.63 -21.29
CA THR A 337 7.59 9.54 -20.16
C THR A 337 6.16 9.54 -19.66
N SER A 338 5.27 8.72 -20.24
CA SER A 338 3.93 8.53 -19.74
C SER A 338 3.98 7.98 -18.31
N ASN A 339 3.01 8.38 -17.50
CA ASN A 339 2.89 7.88 -16.13
C ASN A 339 2.45 6.40 -16.06
N LEU A 340 2.42 5.69 -17.19
CA LEU A 340 1.92 4.32 -17.29
C LEU A 340 2.84 3.30 -16.60
N TYR A 341 4.14 3.55 -16.61
CA TYR A 341 5.15 2.69 -15.96
C TYR A 341 5.94 3.40 -14.87
N HIS A 342 5.69 4.69 -14.68
CA HIS A 342 6.48 5.57 -13.86
C HIS A 342 5.54 6.52 -13.13
N SER A 343 5.58 6.52 -11.80
CA SER A 343 4.78 7.42 -11.01
C SER A 343 5.68 8.24 -10.12
N LYS A 344 5.50 9.56 -10.16
CA LYS A 344 6.29 10.54 -9.42
C LYS A 344 5.36 11.51 -8.72
N ILE A 345 5.67 11.81 -7.46
CA ILE A 345 5.05 12.95 -6.77
C ILE A 345 6.17 13.77 -6.16
N VAL A 346 5.94 15.09 -6.13
CA VAL A 346 6.91 16.10 -5.73
C VAL A 346 6.36 16.95 -4.60
N ASP A 347 7.22 17.32 -3.65
CA ASP A 347 6.97 18.44 -2.75
C ASP A 347 7.72 19.67 -3.29
N PRO A 348 7.02 20.66 -3.87
CA PRO A 348 7.64 21.83 -4.50
C PRO A 348 8.15 22.87 -3.50
N ASN A 349 7.92 22.68 -2.20
CA ASN A 349 8.25 23.70 -1.19
C ASN A 349 9.68 23.55 -0.63
N VAL A 350 10.44 22.55 -1.08
CA VAL A 350 11.80 22.28 -0.60
C VAL A 350 12.81 22.92 -1.54
N VAL A 351 13.62 23.84 -1.04
CA VAL A 351 14.59 24.63 -1.85
C VAL A 351 16.04 24.20 -1.60
N VAL A 352 16.99 24.34 -2.55
CA VAL A 352 18.40 23.90 -2.37
C VAL A 352 19.03 24.35 -1.04
N LYS A 353 18.74 25.58 -0.61
CA LYS A 353 19.25 26.13 0.66
C LYS A 353 18.92 25.23 1.87
N ASP A 354 17.90 24.39 1.75
CA ASP A 354 17.43 23.47 2.77
C ASP A 354 18.38 22.27 2.96
N PHE A 355 19.20 21.93 1.95
CA PHE A 355 20.20 20.85 1.99
C PHE A 355 21.63 21.35 2.04
N SER A 356 21.87 22.64 1.78
CA SER A 356 23.22 23.12 1.64
C SER A 356 23.85 23.50 2.97
N GLY A 357 24.96 22.84 3.31
CA GLY A 357 25.59 22.92 4.63
C GLY A 357 24.82 22.20 5.75
N VAL A 358 23.56 21.80 5.51
CA VAL A 358 22.65 21.23 6.51
C VAL A 358 22.37 19.77 6.19
N PHE A 359 22.65 18.88 7.14
CA PHE A 359 22.28 17.46 7.02
C PHE A 359 20.78 17.27 7.13
N ARG A 360 20.21 16.58 6.13
CA ARG A 360 18.81 16.19 6.07
C ARG A 360 18.70 14.68 6.00
N THR A 361 17.66 14.13 6.60
CA THR A 361 17.38 12.70 6.61
C THR A 361 16.22 12.41 5.68
N ILE A 362 16.46 11.58 4.66
CA ILE A 362 15.42 10.98 3.82
C ILE A 362 15.14 9.56 4.29
N LYS A 363 13.87 9.16 4.29
CA LYS A 363 13.47 7.79 4.66
C LYS A 363 12.38 7.29 3.72
N ILE A 364 12.58 6.07 3.21
CA ILE A 364 11.64 5.30 2.42
C ILE A 364 11.13 4.15 3.28
N VAL A 365 9.82 4.08 3.48
CA VAL A 365 9.15 2.88 4.01
C VAL A 365 8.52 2.18 2.83
N TYR A 366 9.07 1.03 2.45
CA TYR A 366 8.65 0.24 1.29
C TYR A 366 7.92 -1.01 1.78
N GLU A 367 6.61 -1.03 1.53
CA GLU A 367 5.69 -2.09 1.92
C GLU A 367 5.11 -2.76 0.66
N PRO A 368 4.46 -3.94 0.77
CA PRO A 368 3.96 -4.69 -0.39
C PRO A 368 3.04 -3.89 -1.32
N ASP A 369 2.26 -2.97 -0.79
CA ASP A 369 1.21 -2.23 -1.48
C ASP A 369 1.44 -0.72 -1.52
N LYS A 370 2.51 -0.22 -0.88
CA LYS A 370 2.79 1.21 -0.83
C LYS A 370 4.25 1.55 -0.57
N VAL A 371 4.63 2.75 -0.97
CA VAL A 371 5.91 3.39 -0.64
C VAL A 371 5.64 4.73 0.01
N SER A 372 6.14 4.95 1.21
CA SER A 372 6.04 6.22 1.91
C SER A 372 7.40 6.90 2.04
N GLY A 373 7.48 8.18 1.66
CA GLY A 373 8.68 9.00 1.76
C GLY A 373 8.57 10.01 2.90
N TYR A 374 9.63 10.12 3.70
CA TYR A 374 9.73 11.04 4.83
C TYR A 374 10.98 11.90 4.72
N LEU A 375 10.86 13.18 5.08
CA LEU A 375 11.96 14.13 5.20
C LEU A 375 12.04 14.61 6.65
N ASP A 376 13.17 14.35 7.30
CA ASP A 376 13.43 14.64 8.71
C ASP A 376 12.33 14.13 9.65
N GLY A 377 11.83 12.93 9.35
CA GLY A 377 10.78 12.26 10.13
C GLY A 377 9.34 12.68 9.76
N ASN A 378 9.15 13.75 8.99
CA ASN A 378 7.82 14.16 8.53
C ASN A 378 7.43 13.38 7.29
N LEU A 379 6.22 12.82 7.28
CA LEU A 379 5.66 12.18 6.08
C LEU A 379 5.47 13.26 5.02
N ILE A 380 6.14 13.08 3.88
CA ILE A 380 5.97 13.95 2.72
C ILE A 380 4.96 13.35 1.76
N LEU A 381 4.97 12.02 1.60
CA LEU A 381 4.18 11.36 0.59
C LEU A 381 3.96 9.86 0.85
N THR A 382 2.83 9.33 0.41
CA THR A 382 2.61 7.90 0.16
C THR A 382 2.17 7.65 -1.28
N LYS A 383 2.78 6.64 -1.92
CA LYS A 383 2.39 6.08 -3.24
C LYS A 383 1.82 4.69 -3.06
N THR A 384 0.78 4.36 -3.81
CA THR A 384 0.14 3.03 -3.80
C THR A 384 0.07 2.41 -5.20
N ASP A 385 0.65 3.08 -6.19
CA ASP A 385 0.64 2.70 -7.59
C ASP A 385 2.03 2.31 -8.07
N LEU A 386 2.08 1.36 -8.99
CA LEU A 386 3.31 0.87 -9.62
C LEU A 386 4.37 0.44 -8.59
N ILE A 387 3.92 -0.20 -7.50
CA ILE A 387 4.80 -0.72 -6.45
C ILE A 387 5.53 -1.97 -6.97
N PRO A 388 6.87 -1.94 -7.08
CA PRO A 388 7.65 -3.10 -7.47
C PRO A 388 7.41 -4.26 -6.51
N THR A 389 7.73 -5.47 -6.95
CA THR A 389 7.62 -6.68 -6.12
C THR A 389 8.91 -7.47 -6.07
N GLU A 390 9.80 -7.23 -7.03
CA GLU A 390 11.09 -7.91 -7.10
C GLU A 390 12.12 -7.25 -6.19
N PRO A 391 13.00 -8.05 -5.55
CA PRO A 391 14.17 -7.53 -4.87
C PRO A 391 15.07 -6.71 -5.81
N MET A 392 15.64 -5.62 -5.28
CA MET A 392 16.35 -4.59 -6.03
C MET A 392 17.66 -4.20 -5.35
N THR A 393 18.60 -3.63 -6.09
CA THR A 393 19.87 -3.17 -5.53
C THR A 393 19.73 -1.79 -4.90
N LEU A 394 20.19 -1.62 -3.66
CA LEU A 394 20.22 -0.32 -3.00
C LEU A 394 21.31 0.56 -3.62
N VAL A 395 20.93 1.78 -3.99
CA VAL A 395 21.80 2.79 -4.57
C VAL A 395 21.70 4.08 -3.79
N ILE A 396 22.85 4.73 -3.57
CA ILE A 396 22.93 6.12 -3.13
C ILE A 396 23.83 6.88 -4.09
N GLY A 397 23.61 8.19 -4.20
CA GLY A 397 24.54 9.05 -4.91
C GLY A 397 23.90 10.28 -5.52
N GLY A 398 24.53 10.76 -6.59
CA GLY A 398 24.13 11.98 -7.27
C GLY A 398 24.24 11.83 -8.79
N ARG A 399 23.34 12.48 -9.53
CA ARG A 399 23.36 12.47 -10.99
C ARG A 399 23.10 13.86 -11.56
N VAL A 400 23.73 14.14 -12.69
CA VAL A 400 23.36 15.26 -13.56
C VAL A 400 22.17 14.81 -14.40
N THR A 401 21.03 15.48 -14.27
CA THR A 401 19.77 15.12 -14.97
C THR A 401 19.54 15.95 -16.23
N GLY A 402 20.19 17.10 -16.35
CA GLY A 402 20.20 17.93 -17.56
C GLY A 402 21.37 18.91 -17.52
N GLY A 403 21.88 19.36 -18.67
CA GLY A 403 22.95 20.35 -18.74
C GLY A 403 24.36 19.82 -18.45
N THR A 404 25.25 20.76 -18.07
CA THR A 404 26.68 20.54 -17.81
C THR A 404 27.10 21.25 -16.54
N LEU A 405 27.71 20.53 -15.59
CA LEU A 405 28.16 21.13 -14.33
C LEU A 405 29.15 22.29 -14.53
N SER A 406 28.83 23.47 -14.01
CA SER A 406 29.69 24.66 -14.02
C SER A 406 30.75 24.66 -12.91
N SER A 407 30.51 23.88 -11.86
CA SER A 407 31.37 23.66 -10.69
C SER A 407 31.26 22.22 -10.20
N ASP A 408 32.17 21.80 -9.34
CA ASP A 408 32.06 20.51 -8.68
C ASP A 408 30.79 20.47 -7.81
N LEU A 409 29.98 19.42 -7.94
CA LEU A 409 28.91 19.13 -6.99
C LEU A 409 29.46 18.23 -5.88
N LYS A 410 29.39 18.69 -4.64
CA LYS A 410 29.87 17.95 -3.48
C LYS A 410 28.70 17.51 -2.60
N VAL A 411 28.53 16.21 -2.44
CA VAL A 411 27.49 15.60 -1.57
C VAL A 411 28.19 14.87 -0.44
N VAL A 412 27.87 15.24 0.80
CA VAL A 412 28.40 14.59 2.00
C VAL A 412 27.35 13.68 2.56
N TRP A 413 27.66 12.39 2.67
CA TRP A 413 26.81 11.38 3.28
C TRP A 413 27.29 11.11 4.71
N ASP A 414 26.32 11.06 5.61
CA ASP A 414 26.51 10.70 7.00
C ASP A 414 26.29 9.18 7.16
N TYR A 415 25.06 8.72 6.95
CA TYR A 415 24.73 7.31 7.10
C TYR A 415 23.70 6.84 6.07
N VAL A 416 23.64 5.52 5.92
CA VAL A 416 22.56 4.76 5.31
C VAL A 416 22.18 3.64 6.30
N LYS A 417 20.89 3.46 6.53
CA LYS A 417 20.34 2.49 7.47
C LYS A 417 19.23 1.70 6.78
N ILE A 418 19.27 0.39 6.96
CA ILE A 418 18.26 -0.56 6.46
C ILE A 418 17.68 -1.27 7.68
N THR A 419 16.36 -1.31 7.82
CA THR A 419 15.66 -1.99 8.92
C THR A 419 14.43 -2.73 8.46
#